data_AF-A0A838DZL4-F1
#
_entry.id   AF-A0A838DZL4-F1
#
_cell.length_a   1.000
_cell.length_b   1.000
_cell.length_c   1.000
_cell.angle_alpha   90.00
_cell.angle_beta   90.00
_cell.angle_gamma   90.00
#
_symmetry.space_group_name_H-M   'P 1'
#
loop_
_entity.id
_entity.type
_entity.pdbx_description
1 polymer ?
#
loop_
_entity_poly.entity_id
_entity_poly.type
_entity_poly.pdbx_seq_one_letter_code
_entity_poly.pdbx_strand_id
1 'polypeptide(L)'
;MGVLHLWKVPTGRALLKLKKKNYPFNSAEISPNEETILGGSNDGKVHLWDIKTGQKLKTFQTPSGNTIFPIISVQFSPDGNTILSGAEDGTVRLWDIKTGKLRILLSCMKVLSTF
;
A
#
# COMPACT_ATOMS: atom_id res chain seq x y z
N MET A 1 3.56 0.28 17.93
CA MET A 1 2.65 1.27 17.32
C MET A 1 3.23 1.72 15.99
N GLY A 2 2.47 1.60 14.89
CA GLY A 2 2.85 2.12 13.58
C GLY A 2 2.18 3.47 13.34
N VAL A 3 2.95 4.51 13.02
CA VAL A 3 2.38 5.81 12.67
C VAL A 3 3.01 6.32 11.39
N LEU A 4 2.17 6.57 10.39
CA LEU A 4 2.55 7.26 9.16
C LEU A 4 2.30 8.74 9.37
N HIS A 5 3.33 9.55 9.15
CA HIS A 5 3.27 10.99 9.29
C HIS A 5 3.42 11.64 7.92
N LEU A 6 2.49 12.52 7.56
CA LEU A 6 2.66 13.44 6.44
C LEU A 6 3.07 14.80 6.99
N TRP A 7 4.09 15.41 6.42
CA TRP A 7 4.63 16.69 6.86
C TRP A 7 4.57 17.72 5.74
N LYS A 8 4.25 18.97 6.09
CA LYS A 8 4.42 20.11 5.18
C LYS A 8 5.88 20.54 5.20
N VAL A 9 6.59 20.33 4.10
CA VAL A 9 8.05 20.54 4.01
C VAL A 9 8.49 21.95 4.42
N PRO A 10 7.85 23.05 3.97
CA PRO A 10 8.31 24.40 4.33
C PRO A 10 8.16 24.76 5.82
N THR A 11 7.23 24.14 6.54
CA THR A 11 6.90 24.52 7.92
C THR A 11 7.25 23.46 8.95
N GLY A 12 7.62 22.26 8.52
CA GLY A 12 7.83 21.11 9.41
C GLY A 12 6.59 20.71 10.21
N ARG A 13 5.39 21.18 9.81
CA ARG A 13 4.14 20.83 10.50
C ARG A 13 3.61 19.50 10.00
N ALA A 14 3.23 18.62 10.91
CA ALA A 14 2.52 17.40 10.55
C ALA A 14 1.14 17.76 10.00
N LEU A 15 0.90 17.41 8.74
CA LEU A 15 -0.40 17.54 8.07
C LEU A 15 -1.32 16.37 8.41
N LEU A 16 -0.74 15.17 8.54
CA LEU A 16 -1.52 13.96 8.78
C LEU A 16 -0.79 13.00 9.70
N LYS A 17 -1.53 12.39 10.63
CA LYS A 17 -1.01 11.36 11.53
C LYS A 17 -1.90 10.12 11.44
N LEU A 18 -1.49 9.16 10.62
CA LEU A 18 -2.21 7.91 10.39
C LEU A 18 -1.71 6.86 11.39
N LYS A 19 -2.45 6.66 12.47
CA LYS A 19 -2.10 5.70 13.51
C LYS A 19 -2.75 4.34 13.26
N LYS A 20 -1.97 3.28 13.39
CA LYS A 20 -2.47 1.90 13.49
C LYS A 20 -1.94 1.27 14.77
N LYS A 21 -2.85 0.75 15.60
CA LYS A 21 -2.53 0.27 16.95
C LYS A 21 -1.54 -0.90 16.96
N ASN A 22 -1.61 -1.82 15.99
CA ASN A 22 -0.93 -3.11 16.10
C ASN A 22 0.11 -3.44 15.02
N TYR A 23 0.23 -2.67 13.94
CA TYR A 23 1.15 -3.01 12.84
C TYR A 23 1.84 -1.76 12.28
N PRO A 24 3.19 -1.74 12.19
CA PRO A 24 3.93 -0.69 11.51
C PRO A 24 3.65 -0.66 10.01
N PHE A 25 4.03 0.46 9.40
CA PHE A 25 4.12 0.62 7.96
C PHE A 25 5.58 0.57 7.57
N ASN A 26 5.92 -0.23 6.55
CA ASN A 26 7.30 -0.38 6.09
C ASN A 26 7.63 0.56 4.93
N SER A 27 6.60 0.96 4.18
CA SER A 27 6.74 1.78 2.98
C SER A 27 5.49 2.64 2.81
N ALA A 28 5.70 3.83 2.25
CA ALA A 28 4.66 4.80 1.98
C ALA A 28 4.98 5.58 0.71
N GLU A 29 3.95 5.96 -0.05
CA GLU A 29 4.11 6.75 -1.26
C GLU A 29 2.89 7.65 -1.48
N ILE A 30 3.09 8.85 -2.03
CA ILE A 30 2.04 9.77 -2.42
C ILE A 30 1.63 9.49 -3.87
N SER A 31 0.34 9.59 -4.20
CA SER A 31 -0.13 9.40 -5.57
C SER A 31 0.41 10.48 -6.51
N PRO A 32 0.53 10.18 -7.83
CA PRO A 32 1.01 11.16 -8.81
C PRO A 32 0.21 12.48 -8.86
N ASN A 33 -1.08 12.43 -8.50
CA ASN A 33 -1.96 13.59 -8.42
C ASN A 33 -1.96 14.29 -7.04
N GLU A 34 -1.16 13.81 -6.08
CA GLU A 34 -1.02 14.33 -4.71
C GLU A 34 -2.30 14.35 -3.87
N GLU A 35 -3.31 13.58 -4.25
CA GLU A 35 -4.59 13.52 -3.52
C GLU A 35 -4.62 12.40 -2.47
N THR A 36 -3.80 11.37 -2.64
CA THR A 36 -3.84 10.18 -1.80
C THR A 36 -2.46 9.71 -1.39
N ILE A 37 -2.41 8.92 -0.31
CA ILE A 37 -1.20 8.28 0.19
C ILE A 37 -1.43 6.78 0.36
N LEU A 38 -0.43 5.99 -0.01
CA LEU A 38 -0.38 4.55 0.22
C LEU A 38 0.52 4.21 1.39
N GLY A 39 0.21 3.10 2.03
CA GLY A 39 1.05 2.52 3.07
C GLY A 39 0.97 1.00 3.06
N GLY A 40 2.12 0.35 2.94
CA GLY A 40 2.27 -1.09 3.12
C GLY A 40 2.49 -1.43 4.59
N SER A 41 1.70 -2.35 5.16
CA SER A 41 1.73 -2.68 6.59
C SER A 41 2.15 -4.13 6.88
N ASN A 42 2.65 -4.36 8.09
CA ASN A 42 3.01 -5.69 8.60
C ASN A 42 1.81 -6.65 8.76
N ASP A 43 0.57 -6.17 8.67
CA ASP A 43 -0.59 -7.07 8.62
C ASP A 43 -0.87 -7.60 7.21
N GLY A 44 0.06 -7.40 6.27
CA GLY A 44 -0.04 -7.86 4.89
C GLY A 44 -1.06 -7.13 4.05
N LYS A 45 -1.49 -5.95 4.52
CA LYS A 45 -2.44 -5.09 3.81
C LYS A 45 -1.77 -3.83 3.31
N VAL A 46 -2.27 -3.37 2.17
CA VAL A 46 -1.99 -2.02 1.67
C VAL A 46 -3.17 -1.14 2.02
N HIS A 47 -2.89 0.07 2.47
CA HIS A 47 -3.90 1.04 2.85
C HIS A 47 -3.77 2.28 1.99
N LEU A 48 -4.92 2.86 1.65
CA LEU A 48 -5.03 4.10 0.89
C LEU A 48 -5.81 5.12 1.72
N TRP A 49 -5.27 6.33 1.80
CA TRP A 49 -5.91 7.45 2.49
C TRP A 49 -5.98 8.67 1.60
N ASP A 50 -6.99 9.48 1.85
CA ASP A 50 -7.14 10.81 1.29
C ASP A 50 -6.25 11.79 2.08
N ILE A 51 -5.47 12.59 1.36
CA ILE A 51 -4.53 13.53 1.98
C ILE A 51 -5.26 14.72 2.63
N LYS A 52 -6.34 15.22 2.01
CA LYS A 52 -7.04 16.43 2.46
C LYS A 52 -7.80 16.21 3.77
N THR A 53 -8.45 15.07 3.88
CA THR A 53 -9.35 14.70 4.99
C THR A 53 -8.68 13.79 6.00
N GLY A 54 -7.63 13.07 5.60
CA GLY A 54 -6.99 12.05 6.42
C GLY A 54 -7.76 10.75 6.54
N GLN A 55 -8.88 10.61 5.83
CA GLN A 55 -9.73 9.45 5.95
C GLN A 55 -9.15 8.27 5.17
N LYS A 56 -9.33 7.07 5.74
CA LYS A 56 -8.97 5.84 5.05
C LYS A 56 -10.00 5.56 3.95
N LEU A 57 -9.56 5.59 2.71
CA LEU A 57 -10.40 5.33 1.54
C LEU A 57 -10.57 3.83 1.29
N LYS A 58 -9.47 3.07 1.38
CA LYS A 58 -9.49 1.65 1.01
C LYS A 58 -8.40 0.84 1.72
N THR A 59 -8.65 -0.46 1.81
CA THR A 59 -7.65 -1.46 2.24
C THR A 59 -7.63 -2.59 1.23
N PHE A 60 -6.44 -2.94 0.76
CA PHE A 60 -6.19 -4.02 -0.18
C PHE A 60 -5.57 -5.19 0.58
N GLN A 61 -6.14 -6.38 0.39
CA GLN A 61 -5.71 -7.60 1.06
C GLN A 61 -5.93 -8.79 0.12
N THR A 62 -5.09 -9.83 0.25
CA THR A 62 -5.24 -11.03 -0.57
C THR A 62 -6.50 -11.80 -0.15
N PRO A 63 -7.13 -12.56 -1.07
CA PRO A 63 -8.28 -13.41 -0.74
C PRO A 63 -7.97 -14.47 0.33
N SER A 64 -6.71 -14.91 0.41
CA SER A 64 -6.19 -15.89 1.36
C SER A 64 -5.98 -15.32 2.77
N GLY A 65 -6.84 -14.41 3.23
CA GLY A 65 -6.64 -13.49 4.37
C GLY A 65 -6.27 -14.09 5.74
N ASN A 66 -6.10 -15.40 5.83
CA ASN A 66 -5.55 -16.12 6.98
C ASN A 66 -4.01 -16.15 6.98
N THR A 67 -3.35 -15.99 5.83
CA THR A 67 -1.89 -15.95 5.77
C THR A 67 -1.41 -14.51 5.64
N ILE A 68 -0.77 -14.02 6.70
CA ILE A 68 -0.27 -12.65 6.80
C ILE A 68 1.20 -12.64 6.39
N PHE A 69 1.50 -11.90 5.32
CA PHE A 69 2.87 -11.60 4.90
C PHE A 69 3.06 -10.10 4.85
N PRO A 70 3.96 -9.53 5.68
CA PRO A 70 4.25 -8.10 5.69
C PRO A 70 4.46 -7.51 4.30
N ILE A 71 3.83 -6.36 4.04
CA ILE A 71 4.12 -5.59 2.83
C ILE A 71 5.41 -4.80 3.07
N ILE A 72 6.43 -5.10 2.28
CA ILE A 72 7.76 -4.49 2.39
C ILE A 72 7.88 -3.21 1.57
N SER A 73 7.16 -3.11 0.45
CA SER A 73 7.22 -1.97 -0.45
C SER A 73 5.88 -1.75 -1.17
N VAL A 74 5.56 -0.50 -1.47
CA VAL A 74 4.37 -0.10 -2.25
C VAL A 74 4.77 0.92 -3.32
N GLN A 75 4.06 0.88 -4.45
CA GLN A 75 4.22 1.86 -5.52
C GLN A 75 2.89 2.13 -6.27
N PHE A 76 2.63 3.36 -6.69
CA PHE A 76 1.60 3.74 -7.63
C PHE A 76 2.08 3.53 -9.07
N SER A 77 1.17 3.13 -9.95
CA SER A 77 1.37 3.34 -11.37
C SER A 77 1.37 4.84 -11.70
N PRO A 78 2.11 5.29 -12.74
CA PRO A 78 2.12 6.71 -13.13
C PRO A 78 0.74 7.28 -13.49
N ASP A 79 -0.17 6.43 -13.98
CA ASP A 79 -1.56 6.79 -14.29
C ASP A 79 -2.48 6.84 -13.05
N GLY A 80 -1.97 6.47 -11.88
CA GLY A 80 -2.69 6.47 -10.61
C GLY A 80 -3.85 5.47 -10.53
N ASN A 81 -3.98 4.50 -11.45
CA ASN A 81 -5.08 3.53 -11.45
C ASN A 81 -4.74 2.22 -10.73
N THR A 82 -3.45 1.96 -10.52
CA THR A 82 -2.95 0.66 -10.06
C THR A 82 -1.93 0.82 -8.95
N ILE A 83 -1.86 -0.16 -8.06
CA ILE A 83 -0.87 -0.24 -6.99
C ILE A 83 -0.05 -1.51 -7.17
N LEU A 84 1.26 -1.39 -7.09
CA LEU A 84 2.19 -2.50 -6.92
C LEU A 84 2.56 -2.63 -5.44
N SER A 85 2.60 -3.85 -4.92
CA SER A 85 3.13 -4.10 -3.58
C SER A 85 3.97 -5.36 -3.53
N GLY A 86 5.16 -5.27 -2.93
CA GLY A 86 5.99 -6.42 -2.59
C GLY A 86 5.70 -6.91 -1.17
N ALA A 87 5.62 -8.22 -0.99
CA ALA A 87 5.40 -8.86 0.30
C ALA A 87 6.58 -9.78 0.68
N GLU A 88 6.72 -10.06 1.98
CA GLU A 88 7.80 -10.89 2.54
C GLU A 88 7.76 -12.35 2.06
N ASP A 89 6.61 -12.84 1.58
CA ASP A 89 6.48 -14.15 0.91
C ASP A 89 7.13 -14.23 -0.48
N GLY A 90 7.85 -13.18 -0.90
CA GLY A 90 8.45 -13.10 -2.22
C GLY A 90 7.41 -12.90 -3.33
N THR A 91 6.18 -12.50 -2.99
CA THR A 91 5.16 -12.16 -3.98
C THR A 91 5.12 -10.67 -4.29
N VAL A 92 4.83 -10.38 -5.56
CA VAL A 92 4.50 -9.05 -6.05
C VAL A 92 3.03 -9.04 -6.46
N ARG A 93 2.29 -8.07 -5.93
CA ARG A 93 0.83 -7.99 -6.03
C ARG A 93 0.44 -6.71 -6.75
N LEU A 94 -0.41 -6.84 -7.76
CA LEU A 94 -0.94 -5.73 -8.53
C LEU A 94 -2.42 -5.51 -8.17
N TRP A 95 -2.77 -4.32 -7.69
CA TRP A 95 -4.12 -3.99 -7.23
C TRP A 95 -4.75 -2.93 -8.10
N ASP A 96 -6.03 -3.15 -8.42
CA ASP A 96 -6.85 -2.14 -9.05
C ASP A 96 -7.44 -1.19 -8.02
N ILE A 97 -7.18 0.11 -8.15
CA ILE A 97 -7.63 1.09 -7.15
C ILE A 97 -9.15 1.25 -7.15
N LYS A 98 -9.77 1.27 -8.34
CA LYS A 98 -11.22 1.51 -8.49
C LYS A 98 -12.01 0.39 -7.83
N THR A 99 -11.70 -0.85 -8.17
CA THR A 99 -12.40 -2.05 -7.69
C THR A 99 -11.90 -2.54 -6.34
N GLY A 100 -10.67 -2.21 -5.95
CA GLY A 100 -10.04 -2.74 -4.73
C GLY A 100 -9.54 -4.18 -4.87
N LYS A 101 -9.55 -4.76 -6.07
CA LYS A 101 -9.26 -6.18 -6.29
C LYS A 101 -7.81 -6.42 -6.67
N LEU A 102 -7.30 -7.58 -6.25
CA LEU A 102 -6.04 -8.12 -6.74
C LEU A 102 -6.21 -8.53 -8.21
N ARG A 103 -5.43 -7.92 -9.11
CA ARG A 103 -5.40 -8.26 -10.54
C ARG A 103 -4.41 -9.38 -10.81
N ILE A 104 -3.19 -9.26 -10.29
CA ILE A 104 -2.11 -10.21 -10.55
C ILE A 104 -1.34 -10.48 -9.27
N LEU A 105 -0.98 -11.75 -9.06
CA LEU A 105 -0.05 -12.22 -8.05
C LEU A 105 1.12 -12.88 -8.79
N LEU A 106 2.28 -12.23 -8.81
CA LEU A 106 3.52 -12.83 -9.26
C LEU A 106 4.24 -13.40 -8.04
N SER A 107 4.72 -14.63 -8.14
CA SER A 107 5.63 -15.21 -7.16
C SER A 107 6.91 -15.60 -7.86
N CYS A 108 8.05 -15.47 -7.19
CA CYS A 108 9.34 -15.97 -7.69
C CYS A 108 9.28 -17.48 -8.02
N MET A 109 8.33 -18.23 -7.42
CA MET A 109 8.08 -19.64 -7.72
C MET A 109 7.26 -19.90 -8.99
N LYS A 110 6.78 -18.88 -9.71
CA LYS A 110 6.17 -18.99 -11.04
C LYS A 110 7.05 -18.32 -12.11
N VAL A 111 8.31 -18.73 -12.18
CA VAL A 111 8.94 -18.90 -13.50
C VAL A 111 8.51 -20.27 -14.01
N LEU A 112 7.25 -20.39 -14.40
CA LEU A 112 6.82 -21.46 -15.29
C LEU A 112 6.36 -20.77 -16.56
N SER A 113 7.10 -21.07 -17.64
CA SER A 113 6.75 -20.99 -19.05
C SER A 113 5.33 -20.48 -19.34
N THR A 114 5.12 -19.57 -20.30
CA THR A 114 5.43 -19.79 -21.72
C THR A 114 5.36 -18.45 -22.47
N PHE A 115 6.14 -18.33 -23.54
CA PHE A 115 5.93 -17.39 -24.64
C PHE A 115 4.61 -17.68 -25.37
#